data_AF-A0A4R7KPU4-F1
#
_entry.id   AF-A0A4R7KPU4-F1
#
_cell.length_a   1.000
_cell.length_b   1.000
_cell.length_c   1.000
_cell.angle_alpha   90.00
_cell.angle_beta   90.00
_cell.angle_gamma   90.00
#
_symmetry.space_group_name_H-M   'P 1'
#
loop_
_entity.id
_entity.type
_entity.pdbx_description
1 polymer ?
#
loop_
_entity_poly.entity_id
_entity_poly.type
_entity_poly.pdbx_seq_one_letter_code
_entity_poly.pdbx_strand_id
1 'polypeptide(L)'
;MEKNTTTVIAPFKSAYLNKKFKGLNRIFKENNIKSNALIDWTFKILELVDNIDIEWTYENYNIIVANISKKVDLPCEQVHVILKFLFDEKHIDVLDGRLVLTQMGRLFTITDKTIASADMFSYFWENCDWRMLSGLNEGNRLIEPDARIYLSLLFTYNSSERLFKEFNHIEPIEFNINVPLRNITKSKTIKYIVKYILEPIGIVKISEENGDTKFINTKAGQKIFEYYSRDLVDEYNRFMEECWECYDRGNFQQAYDIANSVISVVYNNLEAYNIIGCVYIKRREYEKAKDTFIFALNLMDKDENFYIINEHSDSDIYLSIYYNLGLCYFYMGDFISALQIFKKIRKNVPCSLNNVEELIKSIKKMIIKTPVKNS
;
A
#
# COMPACT_ATOMS: atom_id res chain seq x y z
N MET A 1 -43.98 -15.94 -38.73
CA MET A 1 -42.89 -16.62 -38.00
C MET A 1 -41.57 -16.08 -38.53
N GLU A 2 -41.09 -14.99 -37.96
CA GLU A 2 -39.70 -14.56 -38.13
C GLU A 2 -39.09 -14.54 -36.73
N LYS A 3 -38.14 -15.46 -36.51
CA LYS A 3 -37.35 -15.51 -35.28
C LYS A 3 -36.40 -14.33 -35.31
N ASN A 4 -36.79 -13.22 -34.69
CA ASN A 4 -35.84 -12.21 -34.25
C ASN A 4 -34.97 -12.82 -33.16
N THR A 5 -33.86 -13.43 -33.55
CA THR A 5 -32.71 -13.64 -32.67
C THR A 5 -32.01 -12.30 -32.50
N THR A 6 -32.64 -11.40 -31.74
CA THR A 6 -31.89 -10.37 -31.02
C THR A 6 -31.04 -11.12 -30.02
N THR A 7 -29.80 -11.40 -30.39
CA THR A 7 -28.73 -11.72 -29.45
C THR A 7 -28.68 -10.56 -28.47
N VAL A 8 -29.32 -10.73 -27.32
CA VAL A 8 -29.23 -9.79 -26.20
C VAL A 8 -27.80 -9.92 -25.69
N ILE A 9 -26.91 -9.13 -26.25
CA ILE A 9 -25.62 -8.81 -25.62
C ILE A 9 -25.98 -7.90 -24.46
N ALA A 10 -26.41 -8.51 -23.35
CA ALA A 10 -26.68 -7.84 -22.08
C ALA A 10 -25.34 -7.29 -21.50
N PRO A 11 -25.40 -6.25 -20.67
CA PRO A 11 -24.35 -5.24 -20.56
C PRO A 11 -23.16 -5.72 -19.70
N PHE A 12 -22.20 -6.40 -20.32
CA PHE A 12 -20.80 -6.51 -19.85
C PHE A 12 -20.04 -5.16 -19.94
N LYS A 13 -20.75 -4.05 -19.78
CA LYS A 13 -20.37 -2.73 -20.29
C LYS A 13 -19.66 -1.90 -19.22
N SER A 14 -18.54 -2.39 -18.68
CA SER A 14 -17.44 -1.54 -18.15
C SER A 14 -16.24 -2.35 -17.66
N ALA A 15 -16.43 -3.45 -16.91
CA ALA A 15 -15.35 -4.18 -16.24
C ALA A 15 -14.35 -4.83 -17.22
N TYR A 16 -14.80 -5.47 -18.30
CA TYR A 16 -13.91 -6.10 -19.28
C TYR A 16 -13.14 -5.12 -20.19
N LEU A 17 -13.56 -3.86 -20.25
CA LEU A 17 -12.86 -2.79 -20.98
C LEU A 17 -11.99 -1.94 -20.05
N ASN A 18 -12.19 -2.04 -18.73
CA ASN A 18 -11.38 -1.36 -17.74
C ASN A 18 -9.97 -1.98 -17.69
N LYS A 19 -8.96 -1.19 -18.09
CA LYS A 19 -7.54 -1.56 -17.99
C LYS A 19 -7.18 -2.02 -16.57
N LYS A 20 -7.85 -1.47 -15.56
CA LYS A 20 -7.67 -1.80 -14.14
C LYS A 20 -8.09 -3.23 -13.81
N PHE A 21 -9.29 -3.61 -14.24
CA PHE A 21 -9.81 -4.98 -14.06
C PHE A 21 -8.98 -6.02 -14.82
N LYS A 22 -8.52 -5.72 -16.05
CA LYS A 22 -7.64 -6.63 -16.79
C LYS A 22 -6.33 -6.90 -16.05
N GLY A 23 -5.73 -5.86 -15.47
CA GLY A 23 -4.52 -6.00 -14.67
C GLY A 23 -4.76 -6.82 -13.41
N LEU A 24 -5.85 -6.53 -12.69
CA LEU A 24 -6.25 -7.29 -11.50
C LEU A 24 -6.47 -8.78 -11.81
N ASN A 25 -7.25 -9.09 -12.85
CA ASN A 25 -7.52 -10.47 -13.28
C ASN A 25 -6.22 -11.20 -13.67
N ARG A 26 -5.28 -10.52 -14.32
CA ARG A 26 -3.94 -11.08 -14.60
C ARG A 26 -3.22 -11.45 -13.30
N ILE A 27 -3.22 -10.57 -12.29
CA ILE A 27 -2.60 -10.82 -10.99
C ILE A 27 -3.25 -12.02 -10.30
N PHE A 28 -4.58 -12.10 -10.29
CA PHE A 28 -5.31 -13.24 -9.70
C PHE A 28 -4.95 -14.56 -10.39
N LYS A 29 -4.85 -14.57 -11.74
CA LYS A 29 -4.44 -15.75 -12.52
C LYS A 29 -3.00 -16.17 -12.23
N GLU A 30 -2.06 -15.24 -12.27
CA GLU A 30 -0.62 -15.50 -12.04
C GLU A 30 -0.33 -16.03 -10.64
N ASN A 31 -1.13 -15.64 -9.65
CA ASN A 31 -0.99 -16.10 -8.26
C ASN A 31 -1.96 -17.23 -7.90
N ASN A 32 -2.62 -17.83 -8.90
CA ASN A 32 -3.52 -19.00 -8.76
C ASN A 32 -4.66 -18.79 -7.74
N ILE A 33 -5.20 -17.56 -7.65
CA ILE A 33 -6.36 -17.24 -6.82
C ILE A 33 -7.63 -17.66 -7.56
N LYS A 34 -7.85 -18.98 -7.66
CA LYS A 34 -8.92 -19.55 -8.50
C LYS A 34 -10.20 -19.89 -7.74
N SER A 35 -10.14 -20.18 -6.45
CA SER A 35 -11.32 -20.54 -5.65
C SER A 35 -11.02 -20.18 -4.22
N ASN A 36 -11.51 -19.04 -3.79
CA ASN A 36 -11.39 -18.59 -2.42
C ASN A 36 -12.73 -18.80 -1.70
N ALA A 37 -12.68 -18.80 -0.37
CA ALA A 37 -13.84 -19.14 0.43
C ALA A 37 -15.03 -18.21 0.15
N LEU A 38 -14.76 -16.92 -0.08
CA LEU A 38 -15.78 -15.93 -0.37
C LEU A 38 -16.58 -16.22 -1.64
N ILE A 39 -15.92 -16.65 -2.72
CA ILE A 39 -16.58 -17.02 -3.98
C ILE A 39 -17.41 -18.28 -3.82
N ASP A 40 -16.87 -19.28 -3.13
CA ASP A 40 -17.59 -20.53 -2.88
C ASP A 40 -18.86 -20.29 -2.05
N TRP A 41 -18.79 -19.39 -1.07
CA TRP A 41 -19.95 -18.94 -0.30
C TRP A 41 -20.95 -18.17 -1.15
N THR A 42 -20.46 -17.28 -2.02
CA THR A 42 -21.31 -16.49 -2.91
C THR A 42 -22.11 -17.38 -3.86
N PHE A 43 -21.47 -18.40 -4.44
CA PHE A 43 -22.14 -19.34 -5.33
C PHE A 43 -23.19 -20.18 -4.57
N LYS A 44 -22.90 -20.62 -3.34
CA LYS A 44 -23.89 -21.30 -2.49
C LYS A 44 -25.10 -20.42 -2.19
N ILE A 45 -24.90 -19.13 -1.91
CA ILE A 45 -26.01 -18.19 -1.67
C ILE A 45 -26.83 -17.99 -2.95
N LEU A 46 -26.19 -17.83 -4.12
CA LEU A 46 -26.90 -17.69 -5.39
C LEU A 46 -27.72 -18.94 -5.74
N GLU A 47 -27.17 -20.13 -5.52
CA GLU A 47 -27.88 -21.41 -5.67
C GLU A 47 -29.07 -21.50 -4.72
N LEU A 48 -28.92 -21.04 -3.48
CA LEU A 48 -30.01 -20.99 -2.51
C LEU A 48 -31.14 -20.05 -2.97
N VAL A 49 -30.79 -18.88 -3.50
CA VAL A 49 -31.74 -17.89 -4.01
C VAL A 49 -32.47 -18.39 -5.26
N ASP A 50 -31.80 -19.12 -6.16
CA ASP A 50 -32.46 -19.66 -7.37
C ASP A 50 -33.41 -20.82 -7.06
N ASN A 51 -33.17 -21.56 -5.97
CA ASN A 51 -33.91 -22.78 -5.64
C ASN A 51 -34.99 -22.60 -4.56
N ILE A 52 -35.02 -21.45 -3.86
CA ILE A 52 -35.93 -21.24 -2.73
C ILE A 52 -36.67 -19.92 -2.88
N ASP A 53 -37.98 -19.98 -2.65
CA ASP A 53 -38.84 -18.80 -2.53
C ASP A 53 -38.56 -18.11 -1.19
N ILE A 54 -37.81 -17.00 -1.22
CA ILE A 54 -37.44 -16.22 -0.03
C ILE A 54 -38.26 -14.94 -0.05
N GLU A 55 -39.23 -14.83 0.85
CA GLU A 55 -39.95 -13.58 1.07
C GLU A 55 -38.99 -12.51 1.61
N TRP A 56 -38.98 -11.36 0.95
CA TRP A 56 -38.11 -10.23 1.22
C TRP A 56 -38.91 -8.96 1.54
N THR A 57 -38.67 -8.42 2.73
CA THR A 57 -39.04 -7.05 3.09
C THR A 57 -37.83 -6.38 3.74
N TYR A 58 -37.69 -5.05 3.57
CA TYR A 58 -36.61 -4.30 4.22
C TYR A 58 -36.65 -4.44 5.75
N GLU A 59 -37.85 -4.54 6.34
CA GLU A 59 -38.05 -4.77 7.78
C GLU A 59 -37.52 -6.14 8.25
N ASN A 60 -37.47 -7.13 7.36
CA ASN A 60 -37.03 -8.49 7.67
C ASN A 60 -35.60 -8.79 7.20
N TYR A 61 -34.83 -7.80 6.75
CA TYR A 61 -33.46 -8.01 6.22
C TYR A 61 -32.60 -8.89 7.15
N ASN A 62 -32.57 -8.57 8.45
CA ASN A 62 -31.79 -9.31 9.44
C ASN A 62 -32.28 -10.76 9.63
N ILE A 63 -33.59 -10.99 9.51
CA ILE A 63 -34.18 -12.33 9.59
C ILE A 63 -33.76 -13.15 8.37
N ILE A 64 -33.74 -12.54 7.19
CA ILE A 64 -33.31 -13.19 5.95
C ILE A 64 -31.84 -13.55 6.01
N VAL A 65 -31.00 -12.61 6.47
CA VAL A 65 -29.56 -12.86 6.73
C VAL A 65 -29.38 -14.05 7.67
N ALA A 66 -30.10 -14.08 8.81
CA ALA A 66 -30.02 -15.18 9.77
C ALA A 66 -30.48 -16.53 9.19
N ASN A 67 -31.54 -16.52 8.38
CA ASN A 67 -32.06 -17.72 7.71
C ASN A 67 -31.08 -18.26 6.66
N ILE A 68 -30.51 -17.39 5.83
CA ILE A 68 -29.50 -17.77 4.85
C ILE A 68 -28.26 -18.29 5.57
N SER A 69 -27.77 -17.55 6.57
CA SER A 69 -26.65 -17.92 7.45
C SER A 69 -26.77 -19.35 7.98
N LYS A 70 -27.94 -19.72 8.51
CA LYS A 70 -28.21 -21.09 8.98
C LYS A 70 -28.18 -22.14 7.86
N LYS A 71 -28.67 -21.81 6.66
CA LYS A 71 -28.74 -22.75 5.53
C LYS A 71 -27.39 -22.98 4.84
N VAL A 72 -26.54 -21.95 4.75
CA VAL A 72 -25.23 -22.05 4.11
C VAL A 72 -24.07 -22.27 5.09
N ASP A 73 -24.37 -22.36 6.39
CA ASP A 73 -23.42 -22.54 7.50
C ASP A 73 -22.33 -21.45 7.51
N LEU A 74 -22.78 -20.18 7.53
CA LEU A 74 -21.90 -19.00 7.56
C LEU A 74 -22.31 -18.02 8.65
N PRO A 75 -21.37 -17.28 9.26
CA PRO A 75 -21.68 -16.10 10.08
C PRO A 75 -22.59 -15.10 9.36
N CYS A 76 -23.50 -14.48 10.11
CA CYS A 76 -24.41 -13.48 9.58
C CYS A 76 -23.67 -12.30 8.93
N GLU A 77 -22.51 -11.91 9.44
CA GLU A 77 -21.66 -10.86 8.87
C GLU A 77 -21.17 -11.20 7.46
N GLN A 78 -20.79 -12.46 7.22
CA GLN A 78 -20.35 -12.90 5.89
C GLN A 78 -21.52 -12.93 4.91
N VAL A 79 -22.68 -13.41 5.35
CA VAL A 79 -23.90 -13.39 4.54
C VAL A 79 -24.31 -11.95 4.21
N HIS A 80 -24.25 -11.04 5.19
CA HIS A 80 -24.51 -9.63 5.00
C HIS A 80 -23.60 -9.03 3.91
N VAL A 81 -22.29 -9.29 4.03
CA VAL A 81 -21.28 -8.81 3.07
C VAL A 81 -21.55 -9.32 1.66
N ILE A 82 -21.85 -10.61 1.51
CA ILE A 82 -22.13 -11.21 0.20
C ILE A 82 -23.43 -10.67 -0.39
N LEU A 83 -24.52 -10.63 0.40
CA LEU A 83 -25.79 -10.10 -0.10
C LEU A 83 -25.67 -8.65 -0.55
N LYS A 84 -24.90 -7.82 0.18
CA LYS A 84 -24.65 -6.43 -0.19
C LYS A 84 -23.98 -6.32 -1.56
N PHE A 85 -22.94 -7.11 -1.82
CA PHE A 85 -22.34 -7.23 -3.15
C PHE A 85 -23.37 -7.66 -4.21
N LEU A 86 -24.14 -8.72 -3.94
CA LEU A 86 -25.09 -9.26 -4.89
C LEU A 86 -26.21 -8.28 -5.26
N PHE A 87 -26.67 -7.44 -4.31
CA PHE A 87 -27.66 -6.40 -4.60
C PHE A 87 -27.07 -5.24 -5.38
N ASP A 88 -25.93 -4.72 -4.93
CA ASP A 88 -25.34 -3.52 -5.55
C ASP A 88 -24.92 -3.77 -7.00
N GLU A 89 -24.38 -4.97 -7.28
CA GLU A 89 -24.03 -5.42 -8.63
C GLU A 89 -25.19 -6.10 -9.37
N LYS A 90 -26.42 -6.03 -8.81
CA LYS A 90 -27.68 -6.49 -9.42
C LYS A 90 -27.67 -7.97 -9.82
N HIS A 91 -26.94 -8.81 -9.11
CA HIS A 91 -27.00 -10.25 -9.25
C HIS A 91 -28.29 -10.84 -8.68
N ILE A 92 -28.83 -10.21 -7.63
CA ILE A 92 -30.14 -10.52 -7.05
C ILE A 92 -31.00 -9.26 -6.98
N ASP A 93 -32.32 -9.43 -7.00
CA ASP A 93 -33.29 -8.33 -6.91
C ASP A 93 -34.53 -8.77 -6.11
N VAL A 94 -35.42 -7.83 -5.80
CA VAL A 94 -36.69 -8.11 -5.11
C VAL A 94 -37.85 -7.86 -6.06
N LEU A 95 -38.55 -8.93 -6.44
CA LEU A 95 -39.76 -8.86 -7.26
C LEU A 95 -40.96 -9.36 -6.46
N ASP A 96 -42.00 -8.54 -6.36
CA ASP A 96 -43.23 -8.85 -5.61
C ASP A 96 -42.96 -9.32 -4.18
N GLY A 97 -41.97 -8.70 -3.52
CA GLY A 97 -41.57 -9.05 -2.15
C GLY A 97 -40.84 -10.38 -2.06
N ARG A 98 -40.23 -10.87 -3.13
CA ARG A 98 -39.45 -12.11 -3.16
C ARG A 98 -38.05 -11.86 -3.70
N LEU A 99 -37.06 -12.45 -3.06
CA LEU A 99 -35.68 -12.41 -3.53
C LEU A 99 -35.55 -13.30 -4.76
N VAL A 100 -35.12 -12.72 -5.88
CA VAL A 100 -34.98 -13.43 -7.15
C VAL A 100 -33.57 -13.31 -7.71
N LEU A 101 -33.13 -14.36 -8.39
CA LEU A 101 -31.88 -14.33 -9.15
C LEU A 101 -32.08 -13.61 -10.48
N THR A 102 -31.29 -12.57 -10.76
CA THR A 102 -31.37 -11.85 -12.03
C THR A 102 -30.64 -12.62 -13.14
N GLN A 103 -30.77 -12.15 -14.40
CA GLN A 103 -29.95 -12.66 -15.50
C GLN A 103 -28.44 -12.49 -15.22
N MET A 104 -28.05 -11.38 -14.58
CA MET A 104 -26.66 -11.14 -14.20
C MET A 104 -26.18 -12.10 -13.11
N GLY A 105 -27.05 -12.44 -12.14
CA GLY A 105 -26.74 -13.45 -11.14
C GLY A 105 -26.52 -14.83 -11.76
N ARG A 106 -27.38 -15.24 -12.69
CA ARG A 106 -27.23 -16.51 -13.43
C ARG A 106 -25.96 -16.58 -14.28
N LEU A 107 -25.56 -15.46 -14.86
CA LEU A 107 -24.28 -15.39 -15.59
C LEU A 107 -23.09 -15.46 -14.63
N PHE A 108 -23.20 -14.85 -13.46
CA PHE A 108 -22.15 -14.86 -12.44
C PHE A 108 -21.87 -16.29 -11.92
N THR A 109 -22.90 -17.12 -11.72
CA THR A 109 -22.71 -18.51 -11.24
C THR A 109 -21.95 -19.42 -12.20
N ILE A 110 -21.94 -19.10 -13.50
CA ILE A 110 -21.17 -19.84 -14.53
C ILE A 110 -19.85 -19.15 -14.89
N THR A 111 -19.54 -18.01 -14.28
CA THR A 111 -18.32 -17.25 -14.56
C THR A 111 -17.10 -17.96 -13.97
N ASP A 112 -15.95 -17.88 -14.68
CA ASP A 112 -14.68 -18.40 -14.14
C ASP A 112 -14.41 -17.80 -12.76
N LYS A 113 -14.18 -18.67 -11.78
CA LYS A 113 -14.04 -18.25 -10.37
C LYS A 113 -12.91 -17.25 -10.14
N THR A 114 -11.85 -17.26 -10.96
CA THR A 114 -10.78 -16.25 -10.89
C THR A 114 -11.30 -14.87 -11.27
N ILE A 115 -12.12 -14.82 -12.32
CA ILE A 115 -12.73 -13.59 -12.84
C ILE A 115 -13.74 -13.06 -11.81
N ALA A 116 -14.59 -13.94 -11.29
CA ALA A 116 -15.53 -13.59 -10.23
C ALA A 116 -14.81 -13.11 -8.96
N SER A 117 -13.68 -13.74 -8.59
CA SER A 117 -12.86 -13.29 -7.45
C SER A 117 -12.31 -11.87 -7.65
N ALA A 118 -11.80 -11.57 -8.85
CA ALA A 118 -11.30 -10.25 -9.18
C ALA A 118 -12.42 -9.19 -9.18
N ASP A 119 -13.61 -9.57 -9.64
CA ASP A 119 -14.78 -8.69 -9.68
C ASP A 119 -15.29 -8.35 -8.27
N MET A 120 -15.44 -9.37 -7.42
CA MET A 120 -15.78 -9.17 -6.01
C MET A 120 -14.75 -8.30 -5.30
N PHE A 121 -13.45 -8.55 -5.52
CA PHE A 121 -12.42 -7.70 -4.93
C PHE A 121 -12.51 -6.26 -5.43
N SER A 122 -12.69 -6.06 -6.73
CA SER A 122 -12.83 -4.72 -7.33
C SER A 122 -14.02 -3.97 -6.71
N TYR A 123 -15.17 -4.63 -6.59
CA TYR A 123 -16.34 -4.05 -5.93
C TYR A 123 -16.02 -3.67 -4.47
N PHE A 124 -15.51 -4.61 -3.68
CA PHE A 124 -15.25 -4.34 -2.26
C PHE A 124 -14.22 -3.25 -2.07
N TRP A 125 -13.17 -3.21 -2.89
CA TRP A 125 -12.09 -2.25 -2.73
C TRP A 125 -12.44 -0.87 -3.29
N GLU A 126 -13.14 -0.79 -4.42
CA GLU A 126 -13.36 0.48 -5.14
C GLU A 126 -14.72 1.09 -4.86
N ASN A 127 -15.77 0.27 -4.83
CA ASN A 127 -17.15 0.75 -4.95
C ASN A 127 -17.95 0.59 -3.65
N CYS A 128 -17.56 -0.36 -2.79
CA CYS A 128 -18.32 -0.65 -1.58
C CYS A 128 -18.17 0.46 -0.53
N ASP A 129 -19.27 0.91 0.09
CA ASP A 129 -19.21 1.76 1.27
C ASP A 129 -18.94 0.92 2.53
N TRP A 130 -17.69 0.96 3.00
CA TRP A 130 -17.25 0.18 4.16
C TRP A 130 -17.87 0.62 5.49
N ARG A 131 -18.34 1.87 5.62
CA ARG A 131 -19.03 2.34 6.83
C ARG A 131 -20.39 1.67 6.95
N MET A 132 -21.14 1.70 5.85
CA MET A 132 -22.42 1.02 5.77
C MET A 132 -22.26 -0.50 5.93
N LEU A 133 -21.28 -1.10 5.25
CA LEU A 133 -21.07 -2.55 5.26
C LEU A 133 -20.74 -3.11 6.65
N SER A 134 -19.94 -2.37 7.44
CA SER A 134 -19.59 -2.80 8.79
C SER A 134 -20.67 -2.46 9.82
N GLY A 135 -21.60 -1.56 9.49
CA GLY A 135 -22.51 -0.94 10.46
C GLY A 135 -21.80 -0.10 11.51
N LEU A 136 -20.50 0.18 11.32
CA LEU A 136 -19.66 0.90 12.27
C LEU A 136 -19.41 2.31 11.74
N ASN A 137 -20.01 3.29 12.41
CA ASN A 137 -19.79 4.69 12.11
C ASN A 137 -18.52 5.20 12.81
N GLU A 138 -17.39 4.56 12.50
CA GLU A 138 -16.08 5.07 12.92
C GLU A 138 -15.72 6.26 12.03
N GLY A 139 -15.36 7.40 12.62
CA GLY A 139 -14.87 8.60 11.92
C GLY A 139 -13.52 8.40 11.22
N ASN A 140 -13.19 7.16 10.87
CA ASN A 140 -12.01 6.79 10.13
C ASN A 140 -12.21 7.24 8.68
N ARG A 141 -11.32 8.08 8.18
CA ARG A 141 -11.34 8.53 6.79
C ARG A 141 -10.59 7.58 5.86
N LEU A 142 -9.75 6.68 6.40
CA LEU A 142 -8.99 5.69 5.60
C LEU A 142 -9.87 4.63 4.92
N ILE A 143 -11.14 4.54 5.32
CA ILE A 143 -12.13 3.65 4.73
C ILE A 143 -12.93 4.32 3.60
N GLU A 144 -12.75 5.62 3.38
CA GLU A 144 -13.32 6.35 2.25
C GLU A 144 -12.64 5.92 0.94
N PRO A 145 -13.36 5.81 -0.17
CA PRO A 145 -12.82 5.32 -1.44
C PRO A 145 -11.49 5.98 -1.85
N ASP A 146 -11.40 7.31 -1.74
CA ASP A 146 -10.22 8.08 -2.14
C ASP A 146 -9.00 7.80 -1.25
N ALA A 147 -9.22 7.43 0.03
CA ALA A 147 -8.16 7.11 0.97
C ALA A 147 -7.70 5.64 0.92
N ARG A 148 -8.40 4.78 0.17
CA ARG A 148 -8.05 3.35 0.08
C ARG A 148 -6.77 3.08 -0.70
N ILE A 149 -6.36 3.99 -1.57
CA ILE A 149 -5.06 3.92 -2.26
C ILE A 149 -3.93 4.01 -1.22
N TYR A 150 -4.06 4.93 -0.26
CA TYR A 150 -3.15 5.02 0.88
C TYR A 150 -3.22 3.76 1.74
N LEU A 151 -4.42 3.24 2.00
CA LEU A 151 -4.56 1.97 2.74
C LEU A 151 -3.92 0.79 2.00
N SER A 152 -4.00 0.72 0.66
CA SER A 152 -3.28 -0.27 -0.15
C SER A 152 -1.77 -0.13 0.04
N LEU A 153 -1.24 1.09 -0.03
CA LEU A 153 0.17 1.35 0.23
C LEU A 153 0.60 0.87 1.63
N LEU A 154 -0.22 1.16 2.64
CA LEU A 154 0.03 0.68 3.99
C LEU A 154 0.00 -0.83 4.09
N PHE A 155 -0.98 -1.51 3.47
CA PHE A 155 -0.97 -2.96 3.44
C PHE A 155 0.30 -3.48 2.77
N THR A 156 0.72 -2.96 1.61
CA THR A 156 1.98 -3.34 0.94
C THR A 156 3.17 -3.29 1.89
N TYR A 157 3.28 -2.20 2.67
CA TYR A 157 4.38 -1.96 3.59
C TYR A 157 4.25 -2.65 4.96
N ASN A 158 3.05 -3.06 5.40
CA ASN A 158 2.82 -3.69 6.71
C ASN A 158 3.44 -5.09 6.85
N SER A 159 4.11 -5.58 5.80
CA SER A 159 4.98 -6.76 5.82
C SER A 159 6.25 -6.57 6.68
N SER A 160 6.50 -5.36 7.19
CA SER A 160 7.68 -5.00 8.00
C SER A 160 7.27 -4.40 9.35
N GLU A 161 7.59 -5.10 10.45
CA GLU A 161 7.33 -4.66 11.85
C GLU A 161 7.96 -3.29 12.17
N ARG A 162 8.97 -2.92 11.39
CA ARG A 162 9.66 -1.63 11.44
C ARG A 162 8.79 -0.46 10.94
N LEU A 163 8.05 -0.63 9.85
CA LEU A 163 7.25 0.44 9.25
C LEU A 163 6.08 0.83 10.16
N PHE A 164 5.53 -0.12 10.92
CA PHE A 164 4.53 0.19 11.95
C PHE A 164 5.06 1.13 13.06
N LYS A 165 6.37 1.08 13.37
CA LYS A 165 7.00 1.99 14.36
C LYS A 165 7.23 3.39 13.78
N GLU A 166 7.58 3.48 12.50
CA GLU A 166 7.94 4.73 11.83
C GLU A 166 6.72 5.57 11.43
N PHE A 167 5.59 4.94 11.09
CA PHE A 167 4.37 5.62 10.62
C PHE A 167 3.43 6.10 11.74
N ASN A 168 3.77 5.90 13.01
CA ASN A 168 2.93 6.31 14.15
C ASN A 168 2.75 7.82 14.33
N HIS A 169 3.46 8.63 13.54
CA HIS A 169 3.55 10.08 13.68
C HIS A 169 3.02 10.89 12.48
N ILE A 170 2.39 10.23 11.49
CA ILE A 170 1.97 10.89 10.24
C ILE A 170 0.53 11.44 10.33
N GLU A 171 0.36 12.71 9.95
CA GLU A 171 -0.91 13.33 9.55
C GLU A 171 -0.89 13.52 8.02
N PRO A 172 -1.84 12.95 7.23
CA PRO A 172 -1.92 13.18 5.79
C PRO A 172 -2.41 14.60 5.50
N ILE A 173 -1.77 15.28 4.55
CA ILE A 173 -1.98 16.73 4.33
C ILE A 173 -3.09 17.04 3.32
N GLU A 174 -3.42 16.14 2.39
CA GLU A 174 -4.51 16.39 1.43
C GLU A 174 -5.89 15.93 1.90
N PHE A 175 -5.90 14.88 2.72
CA PHE A 175 -7.10 14.43 3.42
C PHE A 175 -6.82 14.67 4.89
N ASN A 176 -7.57 15.54 5.56
CA ASN A 176 -7.47 15.85 6.99
C ASN A 176 -7.72 14.58 7.86
N ILE A 177 -6.83 13.58 7.82
CA ILE A 177 -6.97 12.23 8.38
C ILE A 177 -6.04 12.12 9.59
N ASN A 178 -6.45 12.64 10.75
CA ASN A 178 -5.73 12.44 12.00
C ASN A 178 -5.94 11.03 12.57
N VAL A 179 -5.49 9.99 11.85
CA VAL A 179 -5.55 8.60 12.31
C VAL A 179 -4.13 8.00 12.31
N PRO A 180 -3.44 8.01 13.46
CA PRO A 180 -2.13 7.36 13.62
C PRO A 180 -2.16 5.90 13.16
N LEU A 181 -1.11 5.42 12.49
CA LEU A 181 -1.07 4.06 11.92
C LEU A 181 -1.36 2.94 12.94
N ARG A 182 -0.91 3.10 14.20
CA ARG A 182 -1.28 2.22 15.33
C ARG A 182 -2.77 2.04 15.57
N ASN A 183 -3.59 2.95 15.05
CA ASN A 183 -5.04 2.89 15.19
C ASN A 183 -5.70 2.15 14.03
N ILE A 184 -5.00 1.86 12.92
CA ILE A 184 -5.52 1.09 11.79
C ILE A 184 -5.76 -0.37 12.19
N THR A 185 -4.79 -0.99 12.85
CA THR A 185 -4.97 -2.35 13.38
C THR A 185 -5.94 -2.39 14.57
N LYS A 186 -6.29 -1.24 15.16
CA LYS A 186 -7.32 -1.10 16.19
C LYS A 186 -8.70 -0.74 15.65
N SER A 187 -8.80 -0.28 14.41
CA SER A 187 -10.04 0.09 13.73
C SER A 187 -10.92 -1.15 13.62
N LYS A 188 -12.12 -1.10 14.22
CA LYS A 188 -13.05 -2.24 14.17
C LYS A 188 -13.54 -2.44 12.74
N THR A 189 -13.70 -1.35 11.99
CA THR A 189 -14.09 -1.41 10.57
C THR A 189 -13.03 -2.14 9.74
N ILE A 190 -11.75 -1.84 9.95
CA ILE A 190 -10.67 -2.48 9.19
C ILE A 190 -10.52 -3.94 9.61
N LYS A 191 -10.63 -4.27 10.91
CA LYS A 191 -10.71 -5.66 11.37
C LYS A 191 -11.86 -6.42 10.70
N TYR A 192 -13.03 -5.79 10.60
CA TYR A 192 -14.21 -6.36 9.94
C TYR A 192 -13.92 -6.66 8.47
N ILE A 193 -13.39 -5.69 7.72
CA ILE A 193 -13.04 -5.85 6.30
C ILE A 193 -12.00 -6.95 6.11
N VAL A 194 -10.93 -6.96 6.91
CA VAL A 194 -9.88 -7.98 6.80
C VAL A 194 -10.47 -9.37 7.04
N LYS A 195 -11.24 -9.54 8.12
CA LYS A 195 -11.81 -10.84 8.53
C LYS A 195 -12.87 -11.37 7.58
N TYR A 196 -13.75 -10.52 7.07
CA TYR A 196 -14.92 -10.96 6.31
C TYR A 196 -14.77 -10.80 4.80
N ILE A 197 -13.73 -10.10 4.33
CA ILE A 197 -13.48 -9.89 2.89
C ILE A 197 -12.07 -10.35 2.51
N LEU A 198 -11.02 -9.72 3.06
CA LEU A 198 -9.65 -9.89 2.53
C LEU A 198 -9.06 -11.28 2.84
N GLU A 199 -9.28 -11.79 4.05
CA GLU A 199 -8.85 -13.14 4.43
C GLU A 199 -9.60 -14.23 3.67
N PRO A 200 -10.95 -14.19 3.58
CA PRO A 200 -11.71 -15.11 2.73
C PRO A 200 -11.32 -15.11 1.26
N ILE A 201 -10.82 -13.99 0.71
CA ILE A 201 -10.32 -13.90 -0.67
C ILE A 201 -8.89 -14.47 -0.80
N GLY A 202 -8.17 -14.64 0.32
CA GLY A 202 -6.79 -15.14 0.36
C GLY A 202 -5.72 -14.05 0.16
N ILE A 203 -6.08 -12.78 0.36
CA ILE A 203 -5.19 -11.62 0.19
C ILE A 203 -4.41 -11.35 1.47
N VAL A 204 -5.05 -11.53 2.62
CA VAL A 204 -4.47 -11.33 3.95
C VAL A 204 -4.65 -12.60 4.79
N LYS A 205 -3.75 -12.85 5.73
CA LYS A 205 -3.92 -13.83 6.81
C LYS A 205 -3.98 -13.10 8.14
N ILE A 206 -4.87 -13.52 9.02
CA ILE A 206 -4.93 -12.99 10.37
C ILE A 206 -4.09 -13.88 11.30
N SER A 207 -3.25 -13.25 12.13
CA SER A 207 -2.54 -13.88 13.23
C SER A 207 -2.88 -13.15 14.53
N GLU A 208 -3.12 -13.89 15.61
CA GLU A 208 -3.30 -13.31 16.95
C GLU A 208 -2.05 -13.60 17.78
N GLU A 209 -1.32 -12.56 18.15
CA GLU A 209 -0.11 -12.66 18.97
C GLU A 209 -0.26 -11.74 20.18
N ASN A 210 -0.18 -12.30 21.40
CA ASN A 210 -0.25 -11.54 22.66
C ASN A 210 -1.48 -10.63 22.81
N GLY A 211 -2.62 -11.00 22.20
CA GLY A 211 -3.86 -10.21 22.23
C GLY A 211 -3.93 -9.11 21.14
N ASP A 212 -2.88 -8.95 20.33
CA ASP A 212 -2.88 -8.05 19.18
C ASP A 212 -3.17 -8.82 17.89
N THR A 213 -4.07 -8.26 17.07
CA THR A 213 -4.40 -8.77 15.74
C THR A 213 -3.36 -8.27 14.74
N LYS A 214 -2.56 -9.18 14.18
CA LYS A 214 -1.63 -8.90 13.09
C LYS A 214 -2.25 -9.32 11.75
N PHE A 215 -2.10 -8.45 10.76
CA PHE A 215 -2.51 -8.71 9.39
C PHE A 215 -1.26 -9.00 8.55
N ILE A 216 -1.17 -10.20 8.01
CA ILE A 216 -0.02 -10.66 7.23
C ILE A 216 -0.46 -10.77 5.77
N ASN A 217 0.13 -9.97 4.89
CA ASN A 217 -0.17 -10.08 3.46
C ASN A 217 0.30 -11.41 2.89
N THR A 218 -0.52 -12.01 2.03
CA THR A 218 -0.03 -13.08 1.16
C THR A 218 0.78 -12.47 0.02
N LYS A 219 1.61 -13.28 -0.65
CA LYS A 219 2.33 -12.84 -1.87
C LYS A 219 1.38 -12.28 -2.94
N ALA A 220 0.17 -12.86 -3.02
CA ALA A 220 -0.86 -12.38 -3.93
C ALA A 220 -1.45 -11.04 -3.46
N GLY A 221 -1.75 -10.92 -2.17
CA GLY A 221 -2.25 -9.67 -1.61
C GLY A 221 -1.28 -8.51 -1.74
N GLN A 222 0.02 -8.75 -1.50
CA GLN A 222 1.06 -7.75 -1.73
C GLN A 222 1.02 -7.21 -3.17
N LYS A 223 1.00 -8.09 -4.18
CA LYS A 223 0.91 -7.67 -5.59
C LYS A 223 -0.38 -6.92 -5.92
N ILE A 224 -1.50 -7.30 -5.31
CA ILE A 224 -2.78 -6.61 -5.50
C ILE A 224 -2.71 -5.21 -4.90
N PHE A 225 -2.20 -5.07 -3.68
CA PHE A 225 -2.09 -3.76 -3.04
C PHE A 225 -1.07 -2.87 -3.74
N GLU A 226 0.06 -3.40 -4.20
CA GLU A 226 1.01 -2.69 -5.10
C GLU A 226 0.33 -2.23 -6.39
N TYR A 227 -0.53 -3.07 -6.97
CA TYR A 227 -1.27 -2.70 -8.18
C TYR A 227 -2.24 -1.54 -7.94
N TYR A 228 -2.91 -1.53 -6.80
CA TYR A 228 -3.86 -0.48 -6.42
C TYR A 228 -3.17 0.81 -5.94
N SER A 229 -1.98 0.71 -5.36
CA SER A 229 -1.16 1.87 -5.01
C SER A 229 -0.31 2.36 -6.19
N ARG A 230 -0.29 1.67 -7.33
CA ARG A 230 0.59 1.98 -8.46
C ARG A 230 0.43 3.42 -8.97
N ASP A 231 -0.78 3.94 -9.13
CA ASP A 231 -0.97 5.30 -9.64
C ASP A 231 -0.40 6.34 -8.65
N LEU A 232 -0.49 6.07 -7.34
CA LEU A 232 0.15 6.87 -6.29
C LEU A 232 1.68 6.69 -6.27
N VAL A 233 2.19 5.50 -6.56
CA VAL A 233 3.63 5.24 -6.72
C VAL A 233 4.17 5.95 -7.97
N ASP A 234 3.43 5.94 -9.07
CA ASP A 234 3.77 6.62 -10.32
C ASP A 234 3.68 8.16 -10.15
N GLU A 235 2.75 8.66 -9.34
CA GLU A 235 2.68 10.07 -8.93
C GLU A 235 3.82 10.45 -7.98
N TYR A 236 4.13 9.61 -7.01
CA TYR A 236 5.30 9.75 -6.14
C TYR A 236 6.61 9.82 -6.95
N ASN A 237 6.81 8.89 -7.90
CA ASN A 237 7.99 8.88 -8.75
C ASN A 237 8.11 10.17 -9.55
N ARG A 238 6.98 10.68 -10.09
CA ARG A 238 6.94 11.98 -10.77
C ARG A 238 7.30 13.14 -9.83
N PHE A 239 6.79 13.16 -8.61
CA PHE A 239 7.18 14.17 -7.62
C PHE A 239 8.67 14.09 -7.29
N MET A 240 9.25 12.90 -7.20
CA MET A 240 10.69 12.74 -6.96
C MET A 240 11.54 13.21 -8.15
N GLU A 241 11.13 12.91 -9.38
CA GLU A 241 11.76 13.44 -10.59
C GLU A 241 11.70 14.98 -10.61
N GLU A 242 10.54 15.57 -10.35
CA GLU A 242 10.37 17.03 -10.25
C GLU A 242 11.23 17.62 -9.12
N CYS A 243 11.33 16.92 -8.00
CA CYS A 243 12.12 17.33 -6.85
C CYS A 243 13.60 17.44 -7.20
N TRP A 244 14.16 16.42 -7.86
CA TRP A 244 15.54 16.45 -8.38
C TRP A 244 15.72 17.52 -9.45
N GLU A 245 14.78 17.68 -10.37
CA GLU A 245 14.83 18.72 -11.40
C GLU A 245 14.86 20.12 -10.78
N CYS A 246 14.07 20.37 -9.74
CA CYS A 246 14.10 21.60 -8.96
C CYS A 246 15.45 21.79 -8.28
N TYR A 247 15.99 20.75 -7.66
CA TYR A 247 17.29 20.80 -7.00
C TYR A 247 18.43 21.14 -7.98
N ASP A 248 18.46 20.47 -9.13
CA ASP A 248 19.49 20.66 -10.16
C ASP A 248 19.43 22.05 -10.81
N ARG A 249 18.22 22.63 -10.93
CA ARG A 249 18.02 24.02 -11.37
C ARG A 249 18.38 25.06 -10.32
N GLY A 250 18.70 24.65 -9.09
CA GLY A 250 18.99 25.55 -7.97
C GLY A 250 17.74 26.08 -7.25
N ASN A 251 16.56 25.57 -7.56
CA ASN A 251 15.30 25.89 -6.89
C ASN A 251 15.16 25.12 -5.57
N PHE A 252 16.10 25.33 -4.65
CA PHE A 252 16.23 24.51 -3.44
C PHE A 252 15.04 24.57 -2.49
N GLN A 253 14.29 25.69 -2.47
CA GLN A 253 13.08 25.78 -1.65
C GLN A 253 11.96 24.88 -2.20
N GLN A 254 11.73 24.91 -3.51
CA GLN A 254 10.73 24.06 -4.15
C GLN A 254 11.09 22.58 -4.02
N ALA A 255 12.36 22.21 -4.23
CA ALA A 255 12.84 20.85 -3.99
C ALA A 255 12.62 20.41 -2.53
N TYR A 256 12.89 21.29 -1.56
CA TYR A 256 12.62 21.02 -0.15
C TYR A 256 11.12 20.80 0.10
N ASP A 257 10.25 21.66 -0.44
CA ASP A 257 8.81 21.57 -0.22
C ASP A 257 8.21 20.29 -0.81
N ILE A 258 8.63 19.91 -2.02
CA ILE A 258 8.23 18.64 -2.66
C ILE A 258 8.76 17.44 -1.87
N ALA A 259 10.03 17.44 -1.47
CA ALA A 259 10.57 16.36 -0.66
C ALA A 259 9.84 16.24 0.70
N ASN A 260 9.43 17.35 1.30
CA ASN A 260 8.66 17.34 2.55
C ASN A 260 7.22 16.83 2.35
N SER A 261 6.55 17.19 1.24
CA SER A 261 5.23 16.65 0.94
C SER A 261 5.31 15.14 0.73
N VAL A 262 6.36 14.67 0.05
CA VAL A 262 6.63 13.25 -0.14
C VAL A 262 6.82 12.51 1.19
N ILE A 263 7.69 12.97 2.09
CA ILE A 263 7.90 12.30 3.39
C ILE A 263 6.68 12.42 4.32
N SER A 264 5.80 13.40 4.11
CA SER A 264 4.53 13.49 4.84
C SER A 264 3.57 12.36 4.46
N VAL A 265 3.72 11.77 3.26
CA VAL A 265 2.91 10.63 2.80
C VAL A 265 3.66 9.32 3.02
N VAL A 266 4.94 9.29 2.63
CA VAL A 266 5.84 8.13 2.66
C VAL A 266 7.02 8.46 3.56
N TYR A 267 6.84 8.33 4.87
CA TYR A 267 7.84 8.78 5.85
C TYR A 267 9.19 8.09 5.75
N ASN A 268 9.27 6.86 5.23
CA ASN A 268 10.52 6.11 5.10
C ASN A 268 11.22 6.36 3.74
N ASN A 269 10.95 7.49 3.08
CA ASN A 269 11.48 7.75 1.77
C ASN A 269 12.93 8.24 1.78
N LEU A 270 13.86 7.30 1.57
CA LEU A 270 15.31 7.56 1.63
C LEU A 270 15.76 8.61 0.61
N GLU A 271 15.17 8.59 -0.58
CA GLU A 271 15.50 9.54 -1.65
C GLU A 271 15.06 10.97 -1.30
N ALA A 272 13.86 11.14 -0.74
CA ALA A 272 13.39 12.45 -0.29
C ALA A 272 14.26 13.00 0.86
N TYR A 273 14.65 12.17 1.83
CA TYR A 273 15.61 12.61 2.85
C TYR A 273 16.98 12.95 2.27
N ASN A 274 17.42 12.21 1.25
CA ASN A 274 18.67 12.52 0.57
C ASN A 274 18.61 13.92 -0.07
N ILE A 275 17.52 14.26 -0.74
CA ILE A 275 17.31 15.60 -1.32
C ILE A 275 17.24 16.67 -0.23
N ILE A 276 16.50 16.44 0.85
CA ILE A 276 16.42 17.39 1.98
C ILE A 276 17.82 17.66 2.57
N GLY A 277 18.61 16.61 2.81
CA GLY A 277 19.98 16.74 3.28
C GLY A 277 20.87 17.50 2.29
N CYS A 278 20.74 17.22 1.00
CA CYS A 278 21.41 17.96 -0.08
C CYS A 278 21.02 19.45 -0.11
N VAL A 279 19.73 19.77 0.06
CA VAL A 279 19.26 21.16 0.17
C VAL A 279 19.90 21.85 1.38
N TYR A 280 19.96 21.20 2.54
CA TYR A 280 20.64 21.76 3.72
C TYR A 280 22.14 22.00 3.46
N ILE A 281 22.84 21.08 2.76
CA ILE A 281 24.23 21.31 2.33
C ILE A 281 24.33 22.58 1.47
N LYS A 282 23.44 22.74 0.48
CA LYS A 282 23.42 23.92 -0.41
C LYS A 282 23.15 25.22 0.34
N ARG A 283 22.35 25.16 1.40
CA ARG A 283 22.09 26.28 2.34
C ARG A 283 23.20 26.49 3.37
N ARG A 284 24.25 25.66 3.38
CA ARG A 284 25.33 25.64 4.37
C ARG A 284 24.86 25.32 5.79
N GLU A 285 23.73 24.65 5.92
CA GLU A 285 23.14 24.19 7.18
C GLU A 285 23.65 22.77 7.51
N TYR A 286 24.97 22.62 7.64
CA TYR A 286 25.63 21.30 7.65
C TYR A 286 25.21 20.39 8.81
N GLU A 287 24.89 20.96 9.97
CA GLU A 287 24.39 20.18 11.12
C GLU A 287 23.02 19.55 10.83
N LYS A 288 22.09 20.32 10.25
CA LYS A 288 20.78 19.78 9.85
C LYS A 288 20.93 18.74 8.74
N ALA A 289 21.81 18.97 7.78
CA ALA A 289 22.11 17.99 6.73
C ALA A 289 22.61 16.67 7.34
N LYS A 290 23.60 16.74 8.24
CA LYS A 290 24.16 15.60 8.96
C LYS A 290 23.06 14.84 9.72
N ASP A 291 22.22 15.55 10.47
CA ASP A 291 21.14 14.94 11.24
C ASP A 291 20.12 14.25 10.32
N THR A 292 19.74 14.87 9.20
CA THR A 292 18.87 14.27 8.18
C THR A 292 19.47 12.99 7.59
N PHE A 293 20.75 13.00 7.21
CA PHE A 293 21.40 11.81 6.64
C PHE A 293 21.54 10.69 7.69
N ILE A 294 21.90 11.01 8.93
CA ILE A 294 21.94 10.03 10.02
C ILE A 294 20.55 9.43 10.25
N PHE A 295 19.52 10.28 10.23
CA PHE A 295 18.13 9.84 10.35
C PHE A 295 17.76 8.88 9.21
N ALA A 296 18.05 9.25 7.96
CA ALA A 296 17.83 8.37 6.80
C ALA A 296 18.58 7.04 6.91
N LEU A 297 19.83 7.04 7.39
CA LEU A 297 20.59 5.80 7.62
C LEU A 297 19.99 4.93 8.73
N ASN A 298 19.42 5.55 9.77
CA ASN A 298 18.71 4.83 10.82
C ASN A 298 17.42 4.18 10.29
N LEU A 299 16.76 4.77 9.29
CA LEU A 299 15.62 4.19 8.57
C LEU A 299 15.96 3.01 7.67
N MET A 300 17.23 2.63 7.50
CA MET A 300 17.63 1.51 6.62
C MET A 300 17.86 0.16 7.32
N ASP A 301 17.95 0.14 8.66
CA ASP A 301 18.27 -1.01 9.54
C ASP A 301 19.66 -1.54 9.28
N LYS A 302 20.35 -1.75 10.40
CA LYS A 302 21.75 -2.14 10.41
C LYS A 302 21.84 -3.66 10.31
N ASP A 303 21.50 -4.22 9.16
CA ASP A 303 22.15 -5.47 8.80
C ASP A 303 23.51 -5.10 8.20
N GLU A 304 24.56 -5.25 9.01
CA GLU A 304 25.95 -4.97 8.62
C GLU A 304 26.42 -5.80 7.42
N ASN A 305 25.60 -6.74 6.94
CA ASN A 305 25.83 -7.61 5.78
C ASN A 305 25.20 -7.10 4.46
N PHE A 306 24.48 -5.97 4.47
CA PHE A 306 23.88 -5.41 3.23
C PHE A 306 24.92 -4.90 2.21
N TYR A 307 26.21 -4.86 2.56
CA TYR A 307 27.29 -4.44 1.67
C TYR A 307 27.61 -5.42 0.51
N ILE A 308 26.82 -6.48 0.32
CA ILE A 308 26.89 -7.26 -0.92
C ILE A 308 26.03 -6.55 -1.95
N ILE A 309 26.65 -5.57 -2.60
CA ILE A 309 26.14 -4.79 -3.72
C ILE A 309 25.77 -5.77 -4.85
N ASN A 310 24.49 -6.11 -4.96
CA ASN A 310 23.91 -6.77 -6.11
C ASN A 310 22.91 -5.80 -6.75
N GLU A 311 23.16 -5.48 -8.02
CA GLU A 311 22.33 -4.94 -9.13
C GLU A 311 20.89 -4.37 -8.87
N HIS A 312 20.59 -3.81 -7.70
CA HIS A 312 19.29 -3.21 -7.37
C HIS A 312 19.41 -1.76 -6.91
N SER A 313 18.43 -0.95 -7.32
CA SER A 313 18.33 0.52 -7.22
C SER A 313 18.58 1.12 -5.83
N ASP A 314 18.29 0.38 -4.77
CA ASP A 314 18.41 0.88 -3.39
C ASP A 314 19.88 1.01 -2.94
N SER A 315 20.81 0.32 -3.61
CA SER A 315 22.26 0.40 -3.36
C SER A 315 22.82 1.81 -3.66
N ASP A 316 22.30 2.50 -4.67
CA ASP A 316 22.83 3.79 -5.12
C ASP A 316 22.43 4.93 -4.19
N ILE A 317 21.19 4.89 -3.67
CA ILE A 317 20.68 5.86 -2.69
C ILE A 317 21.44 5.75 -1.37
N TYR A 318 21.68 4.52 -0.91
CA TYR A 318 22.47 4.25 0.30
C TYR A 318 23.87 4.87 0.21
N LEU A 319 24.55 4.60 -0.90
CA LEU A 319 25.89 5.11 -1.18
C LEU A 319 25.90 6.65 -1.22
N SER A 320 24.89 7.25 -1.85
CA SER A 320 24.72 8.70 -1.94
C SER A 320 24.56 9.34 -0.55
N ILE A 321 23.74 8.76 0.33
CA ILE A 321 23.52 9.26 1.69
C ILE A 321 24.81 9.19 2.53
N TYR A 322 25.55 8.08 2.48
CA TYR A 322 26.85 7.97 3.15
C TYR A 322 27.86 8.98 2.62
N TYR A 323 27.90 9.15 1.30
CA TYR A 323 28.80 10.11 0.66
C TYR A 323 28.50 11.54 1.12
N ASN A 324 27.22 11.94 1.12
CA ASN A 324 26.79 13.26 1.54
C ASN A 324 26.98 13.50 3.05
N LEU A 325 26.80 12.46 3.88
CA LEU A 325 27.16 12.53 5.29
C LEU A 325 28.66 12.78 5.50
N GLY A 326 29.52 12.11 4.72
CA GLY A 326 30.97 12.35 4.72
C GLY A 326 31.31 13.80 4.32
N LEU A 327 30.59 14.36 3.35
CA LEU A 327 30.72 15.78 2.97
C LEU A 327 30.27 16.73 4.08
N CYS A 328 29.21 16.40 4.83
CA CYS A 328 28.78 17.22 5.97
C CYS A 328 29.91 17.35 7.01
N TYR A 329 30.49 16.23 7.45
CA TYR A 329 31.63 16.23 8.37
C TYR A 329 32.82 17.00 7.80
N PHE A 330 33.10 16.85 6.51
CA PHE A 330 34.16 17.60 5.84
C PHE A 330 33.94 19.12 5.90
N TYR A 331 32.73 19.59 5.56
CA TYR A 331 32.40 21.02 5.59
C TYR A 331 32.32 21.60 7.00
N MET A 332 32.02 20.76 8.00
CA MET A 332 32.09 21.12 9.41
C MET A 332 33.51 21.15 9.97
N GLY A 333 34.51 20.66 9.22
CA GLY A 333 35.90 20.57 9.66
C GLY A 333 36.22 19.34 10.53
N ASP A 334 35.27 18.43 10.71
CA ASP A 334 35.50 17.14 11.37
C ASP A 334 36.10 16.13 10.37
N PHE A 335 37.38 16.34 10.09
CA PHE A 335 38.13 15.54 9.13
C PHE A 335 38.30 14.08 9.57
N ILE A 336 38.23 13.78 10.87
CA ILE A 336 38.37 12.41 11.38
C ILE A 336 37.11 11.61 11.01
N SER A 337 35.92 12.13 11.33
CA SER A 337 34.65 11.48 11.01
C SER A 337 34.45 11.37 9.49
N ALA A 338 34.77 12.43 8.73
CA ALA A 338 34.73 12.39 7.27
C ALA A 338 35.62 11.27 6.70
N LEU A 339 36.87 11.15 7.20
CA LEU A 339 37.80 10.10 6.76
C LEU A 339 37.29 8.69 7.09
N GLN A 340 36.68 8.50 8.25
CA GLN A 340 36.10 7.21 8.64
C GLN A 340 34.99 6.79 7.67
N ILE A 341 34.08 7.70 7.34
CA ILE A 341 32.98 7.46 6.39
C ILE A 341 33.51 7.11 5.00
N PHE A 342 34.40 7.94 4.43
CA PHE A 342 34.91 7.68 3.08
C PHE A 342 35.73 6.38 2.99
N LYS A 343 36.47 6.01 4.05
CA LYS A 343 37.13 4.70 4.12
C LYS A 343 36.13 3.54 4.14
N LYS A 344 35.00 3.69 4.84
CA LYS A 344 33.93 2.69 4.89
C LYS A 344 33.30 2.49 3.52
N ILE A 345 32.97 3.58 2.81
CA ILE A 345 32.48 3.54 1.43
C ILE A 345 33.45 2.77 0.53
N ARG A 346 34.74 3.14 0.55
CA ARG A 346 35.78 2.49 -0.28
C ARG A 346 35.94 1.00 0.00
N LYS A 347 35.78 0.56 1.25
CA LYS A 347 35.91 -0.87 1.61
C LYS A 347 34.78 -1.71 1.01
N ASN A 348 33.61 -1.10 0.83
CA ASN A 348 32.37 -1.82 0.53
C ASN A 348 31.92 -1.67 -0.92
N VAL A 349 32.45 -0.71 -1.69
CA VAL A 349 32.17 -0.52 -3.12
C VAL A 349 33.39 -0.95 -3.95
N PRO A 350 33.31 -2.05 -4.73
CA PRO A 350 34.45 -2.55 -5.52
C PRO A 350 34.87 -1.66 -6.70
N CYS A 351 34.03 -0.70 -7.10
CA CYS A 351 34.28 0.16 -8.27
C CYS A 351 34.80 1.56 -7.88
N SER A 352 35.74 2.06 -8.67
CA SER A 352 36.46 3.32 -8.47
C SER A 352 35.56 4.55 -8.55
N LEU A 353 34.98 4.95 -7.42
CA LEU A 353 34.60 6.35 -7.20
C LEU A 353 35.90 7.16 -7.10
N ASN A 354 36.46 7.58 -8.24
CA ASN A 354 37.73 8.33 -8.32
C ASN A 354 37.73 9.54 -7.37
N ASN A 355 36.57 10.15 -7.15
CA ASN A 355 36.39 11.29 -6.25
C ASN A 355 36.60 10.93 -4.77
N VAL A 356 36.28 9.70 -4.33
CA VAL A 356 36.42 9.27 -2.93
C VAL A 356 37.89 9.08 -2.55
N GLU A 357 38.73 8.59 -3.47
CA GLU A 357 40.17 8.45 -3.20
C GLU A 357 40.86 9.80 -3.07
N GLU A 358 40.53 10.75 -3.96
CA GLU A 358 41.02 12.12 -3.88
C GLU A 358 40.57 12.81 -2.60
N LEU A 359 39.29 12.65 -2.20
CA LEU A 359 38.77 13.14 -0.92
C LEU A 359 39.54 12.56 0.27
N ILE A 360 39.74 11.24 0.32
CA ILE A 360 40.54 10.59 1.37
C ILE A 360 41.96 11.18 1.43
N LYS A 361 42.61 11.37 0.29
CA LYS A 361 43.96 11.94 0.20
C LYS A 361 43.99 13.41 0.66
N SER A 362 42.99 14.20 0.26
CA SER A 362 42.85 15.59 0.65
C SER A 362 42.62 15.74 2.15
N ILE A 363 41.69 14.97 2.72
CA ILE A 363 41.35 14.98 4.15
C ILE A 363 42.56 14.59 4.99
N LYS A 364 43.32 13.55 4.60
CA LYS A 364 44.57 13.17 5.28
C LYS A 364 45.57 14.33 5.33
N LYS A 365 45.73 15.08 4.23
CA LYS A 365 46.62 16.25 4.20
C LYS A 365 46.13 17.37 5.13
N MET A 366 44.82 17.55 5.26
CA MET A 366 44.24 18.55 6.17
C MET A 366 44.49 18.17 7.63
N ILE A 367 44.27 16.91 8.01
CA ILE A 367 44.54 16.40 9.37
C ILE A 367 45.99 16.65 9.78
N ILE A 368 46.95 16.36 8.90
CA ILE A 368 48.39 16.56 9.15
C ILE A 368 48.75 18.05 9.33
N LYS A 369 47.98 18.96 8.73
CA LYS A 369 48.22 20.41 8.79
C LYS A 369 47.53 21.13 9.96
N THR A 370 46.51 20.53 10.57
CA THR A 370 45.87 21.05 11.80
C THR A 370 46.71 20.67 13.02
N PRO A 371 47.36 21.62 13.72
CA PRO A 371 48.02 21.32 14.97
C PRO A 371 46.95 20.90 16.00
N VAL A 372 47.15 19.73 16.62
CA VAL A 372 46.31 19.25 17.73
C VAL A 372 46.37 20.29 18.84
N LYS A 373 45.29 21.06 19.03
CA LYS A 373 45.10 21.81 20.27
C LYS A 373 44.76 20.79 21.35
N ASN A 374 45.77 20.41 22.14
CA ASN A 374 45.54 19.75 23.40
C ASN A 374 44.77 20.71 24.32
N SER A 375 43.55 20.35 24.70
CA SER A 375 42.81 20.92 25.83
C SER A 375 42.32 19.79 26.70
#